data_AF-A0A9N8LMI1-F1
#
_entry.id   AF-A0A9N8LMI1-F1
#
_cell.length_a   1.000
_cell.length_b   1.000
_cell.length_c   1.000
_cell.angle_alpha   90.00
_cell.angle_beta   90.00
_cell.angle_gamma   90.00
#
_symmetry.space_group_name_H-M   'P 1'
#
loop_
_entity.id
_entity.type
_entity.pdbx_description
1 polymer ?
#
loop_
_entity_poly.entity_id
_entity_poly.type
_entity_poly.pdbx_seq_one_letter_code
_entity_poly.pdbx_strand_id
1 'polypeptide(L)'
;MRARRRWIAAFEQTTLTTDQFPIAFSRSSGPGGQNVNKLNTKATVRLELARTTRSDDDEDANDGVQSGSSVDLSPGKRWLPKAVAGDLAAHSPYYVQSSHSVSISSMRHRTAPANAQDALDK
;
A
#
# COMPACT_ATOMS: atom_id res chain seq x y z
N MET A 1 -6.56 -15.41 -15.51
CA MET A 1 -7.62 -15.49 -14.46
C MET A 1 -7.20 -16.28 -13.21
N ARG A 2 -6.70 -17.53 -13.32
CA ARG A 2 -6.38 -18.37 -12.13
C ARG A 2 -5.23 -17.82 -11.27
N ALA A 3 -4.13 -17.37 -11.89
CA ALA A 3 -2.98 -16.79 -11.19
C ALA A 3 -3.35 -15.56 -10.34
N ARG A 4 -4.14 -14.62 -10.90
CA ARG A 4 -4.68 -13.46 -10.17
C ARG A 4 -5.43 -13.86 -8.91
N ARG A 5 -6.34 -14.84 -9.00
CA ARG A 5 -7.13 -15.30 -7.84
C ARG A 5 -6.26 -15.97 -6.76
N ARG A 6 -5.27 -16.78 -7.16
CA ARG A 6 -4.33 -17.39 -6.23
C ARG A 6 -3.51 -16.35 -5.47
N TRP A 7 -3.01 -15.34 -6.19
CA TRP A 7 -2.28 -14.24 -5.58
C TRP A 7 -3.15 -13.44 -4.61
N ILE A 8 -4.40 -13.11 -4.99
CA ILE A 8 -5.34 -12.41 -4.09
C ILE A 8 -5.53 -13.21 -2.80
N ALA A 9 -5.77 -14.52 -2.89
CA ALA A 9 -5.97 -15.36 -1.72
C ALA A 9 -4.74 -15.42 -0.79
N ALA A 10 -3.51 -15.37 -1.35
CA ALA A 10 -2.28 -15.31 -0.56
C ALA A 10 -2.02 -13.92 0.03
N PHE A 11 -2.35 -12.87 -0.72
CA PHE A 11 -2.25 -11.48 -0.26
C PHE A 11 -3.23 -11.20 0.88
N GLU A 12 -4.46 -11.73 0.83
CA GLU A 12 -5.45 -11.62 1.92
C GLU A 12 -4.96 -12.26 3.24
N GLN A 13 -4.09 -13.26 3.17
CA GLN A 13 -3.49 -13.90 4.34
C GLN A 13 -2.24 -13.16 4.85
N THR A 14 -1.75 -12.18 4.09
CA THR A 14 -0.53 -11.44 4.42
C THR A 14 -0.88 -10.31 5.38
N THR A 15 -0.22 -10.29 6.54
CA THR A 15 -0.38 -9.19 7.50
C THR A 15 0.43 -7.98 7.02
N LEU A 16 -0.27 -6.88 6.73
CA LEU A 16 0.35 -5.61 6.36
C LEU A 16 0.89 -4.92 7.61
N THR A 17 2.18 -4.63 7.63
CA THR A 17 2.83 -3.92 8.73
C THR A 17 3.40 -2.59 8.26
N THR A 18 3.50 -1.63 9.17
CA THR A 18 3.86 -0.24 8.85
C THR A 18 5.31 -0.05 8.38
N ASP A 19 6.18 -1.02 8.64
CA ASP A 19 7.58 -1.06 8.20
C ASP A 19 7.77 -1.49 6.74
N GLN A 20 6.78 -2.16 6.15
CA GLN A 20 6.84 -2.64 4.77
C GLN A 20 6.58 -1.53 3.74
N PHE A 21 5.94 -0.43 4.17
CA PHE A 21 5.51 0.64 3.28
C PHE A 21 6.11 1.98 3.69
N PRO A 22 6.43 2.87 2.73
CA PRO A 22 6.85 4.22 3.06
C PRO A 22 5.64 5.03 3.55
N ILE A 23 5.70 5.43 4.82
CA ILE A 23 4.67 6.23 5.48
C ILE A 23 5.20 7.65 5.72
N ALA A 24 4.47 8.64 5.25
CA ALA A 24 4.73 10.04 5.48
C ALA A 24 3.75 10.60 6.51
N PHE A 25 4.28 11.23 7.57
CA PHE A 25 3.48 11.90 8.59
C PHE A 25 3.43 13.40 8.33
N SER A 26 2.24 13.97 8.47
CA SER A 26 1.98 15.40 8.26
C SER A 26 0.95 15.90 9.26
N ARG A 27 0.79 17.23 9.35
CA ARG A 27 -0.20 17.86 10.22
C ARG A 27 -1.59 17.68 9.60
N SER A 28 -2.56 17.20 10.37
CA SER A 28 -3.96 17.19 9.91
C SER A 28 -4.51 18.62 9.90
N SER A 29 -5.00 19.10 8.76
CA SER A 29 -5.67 20.40 8.66
C SER A 29 -7.10 20.31 9.20
N GLY A 30 -7.24 20.25 10.52
CA GLY A 30 -8.53 20.37 11.21
C GLY A 30 -8.78 21.81 11.70
N PRO A 31 -10.04 22.26 11.85
CA PRO A 31 -10.36 23.59 12.36
C PRO A 31 -10.00 23.69 13.84
N GLY A 32 -9.00 24.51 14.20
CA GLY A 32 -8.60 24.70 15.60
C GLY A 32 -7.49 25.74 15.78
N GLY A 33 -7.74 26.72 16.65
CA GLY A 33 -6.91 27.92 16.88
C GLY A 33 -5.52 27.68 17.49
N GLN A 34 -4.93 28.77 18.03
CA GLN A 34 -3.49 28.99 18.28
C GLN A 34 -2.71 27.92 19.07
N ASN A 35 -3.34 26.88 19.65
CA ASN A 35 -2.63 25.82 20.39
C ASN A 35 -2.94 24.38 19.94
N VAL A 36 -3.69 24.15 18.86
CA VAL A 36 -4.14 22.79 18.47
C VAL A 36 -3.17 22.08 17.51
N ASN A 37 -2.19 22.79 16.95
CA ASN A 37 -1.47 22.32 15.77
C ASN A 37 0.01 21.95 16.04
N LYS A 38 0.28 21.04 16.99
CA LYS A 38 1.66 20.58 17.29
C LYS A 38 1.95 19.10 17.00
N LEU A 39 0.95 18.30 16.60
CA LEU A 39 1.15 16.86 16.37
C LEU A 39 0.89 16.48 14.90
N ASN A 40 1.89 15.86 14.26
CA ASN A 40 1.79 15.30 12.91
C ASN A 40 0.92 14.03 12.94
N THR A 41 -0.39 14.19 12.98
CA THR A 41 -1.33 13.08 13.12
C THR A 41 -1.73 12.47 11.78
N LYS A 42 -1.68 13.20 10.67
CA LYS A 42 -2.06 12.66 9.35
C LYS A 42 -0.98 11.69 8.87
N ALA A 43 -1.36 10.43 8.65
CA ALA A 43 -0.49 9.43 8.05
C ALA A 43 -0.86 9.25 6.58
N THR A 44 0.14 9.17 5.72
CA THR A 44 -0.02 8.91 4.28
C THR A 44 0.86 7.74 3.90
N VAL A 45 0.25 6.63 3.51
CA VAL A 45 0.92 5.44 3.00
C VAL A 45 1.00 5.56 1.49
N ARG A 46 2.19 5.35 0.92
CA ARG A 46 2.40 5.44 -0.53
C ARG A 46 2.94 4.13 -1.10
N LEU A 47 2.36 3.68 -2.20
CA LEU A 47 2.78 2.49 -2.92
C LEU A 47 3.16 2.86 -4.36
N GLU A 48 4.45 2.78 -4.69
CA GLU A 48 4.93 3.06 -6.05
C GLU A 48 4.72 1.84 -6.95
N LEU A 49 3.78 1.93 -7.89
CA LEU A 49 3.42 0.80 -8.76
C LEU A 49 4.58 0.44 -9.69
N ALA A 50 5.34 1.42 -10.19
CA ALA A 50 6.49 1.17 -11.06
C ALA A 50 7.57 0.27 -10.42
N ARG A 51 7.79 0.40 -9.11
CA ARG A 51 8.82 -0.35 -8.39
C ARG A 51 8.34 -1.69 -7.84
N THR A 52 7.03 -1.81 -7.61
CA THR A 52 6.42 -3.00 -6.98
C THR A 52 5.83 -3.98 -8.00
N THR A 53 5.53 -3.50 -9.20
CA THR A 53 5.06 -4.34 -10.32
C THR A 53 6.13 -5.35 -10.73
N ARG A 54 5.76 -6.62 -10.85
CA ARG A 54 6.58 -7.67 -11.48
C ARG A 54 6.41 -7.62 -13.00
N SER A 55 7.48 -7.88 -13.76
CA SER A 55 7.43 -8.06 -15.23
C SER A 55 6.90 -9.44 -15.57
N ASP A 56 6.04 -9.52 -16.59
CA ASP A 56 5.52 -10.81 -17.08
C ASP A 56 6.61 -11.62 -17.82
N ASP A 57 7.71 -11.00 -18.23
CA ASP A 57 8.84 -11.61 -18.94
C ASP A 57 9.84 -12.36 -18.01
N ASP A 58 9.62 -12.33 -16.69
CA ASP A 58 10.42 -13.10 -15.73
C ASP A 58 9.90 -14.55 -15.65
N GLU A 59 10.20 -15.37 -16.67
CA GLU A 59 9.84 -16.80 -16.76
C GLU A 59 10.55 -17.69 -15.70
N ASP A 60 11.60 -17.20 -15.03
CA ASP A 60 12.41 -18.00 -14.08
C ASP A 60 12.11 -17.77 -12.58
N ALA A 61 11.26 -16.81 -12.22
CA ALA A 61 10.85 -16.67 -10.82
C ALA A 61 9.61 -17.52 -10.56
N ASN A 62 9.86 -18.81 -10.28
CA ASN A 62 9.01 -19.74 -9.53
C ASN A 62 7.73 -19.07 -9.00
N ASP A 63 6.56 -19.54 -9.46
CA ASP A 63 5.20 -19.20 -9.01
C ASP A 63 4.98 -19.65 -7.54
N GLY A 64 5.96 -19.37 -6.68
CA GLY A 64 6.17 -19.84 -5.32
C GLY A 64 5.23 -19.23 -4.30
N VAL A 65 4.18 -18.55 -4.77
CA VAL A 65 2.97 -18.37 -3.97
C VAL A 65 2.24 -19.72 -4.00
N GLN A 66 2.73 -20.65 -3.18
CA GLN A 66 1.98 -21.86 -2.86
C GLN A 66 0.74 -21.43 -2.07
N SER A 67 -0.39 -22.08 -2.31
CA SER A 67 -1.63 -21.84 -1.57
C SER A 67 -1.37 -22.10 -0.07
N GLY A 68 -1.09 -21.03 0.70
CA GLY A 68 -0.75 -21.08 2.12
C GLY A 68 0.52 -20.31 2.54
N SER A 69 1.31 -19.76 1.61
CA SER A 69 2.46 -18.90 1.95
C SER A 69 2.14 -17.42 1.77
N SER A 70 2.42 -16.61 2.80
CA SER A 70 2.31 -15.14 2.78
C SER A 70 3.16 -14.52 1.66
N VAL A 71 2.71 -13.41 1.10
CA VAL A 71 3.47 -12.63 0.11
C VAL A 71 4.61 -11.88 0.82
N ASP A 72 5.81 -11.88 0.23
CA ASP A 72 6.94 -11.11 0.74
C ASP A 72 6.79 -9.64 0.31
N LEU A 73 6.48 -8.79 1.29
CA LEU A 73 6.28 -7.34 1.10
C LEU A 73 7.54 -6.52 1.42
N SER A 74 8.69 -7.16 1.57
CA SER A 74 9.94 -6.48 1.91
C SER A 74 10.26 -5.35 0.92
N PRO A 75 10.83 -4.23 1.39
CA PRO A 75 11.19 -3.11 0.52
C PRO A 75 12.09 -3.54 -0.65
N GLY A 76 11.74 -3.11 -1.86
CA GLY A 76 12.49 -3.43 -3.07
C GLY A 76 12.10 -4.75 -3.75
N LYS A 77 11.18 -5.54 -3.18
CA LYS A 77 10.60 -6.70 -3.87
C LYS A 77 9.48 -6.31 -4.82
N ARG A 78 9.39 -7.06 -5.91
CA ARG A 78 8.36 -6.92 -6.95
C ARG A 78 7.32 -8.00 -6.75
N TRP A 79 6.43 -7.77 -5.79
CA TRP A 79 5.43 -8.74 -5.35
C TRP A 79 4.05 -8.52 -5.99
N LEU A 80 3.83 -7.36 -6.64
CA LEU A 80 2.54 -6.98 -7.22
C LEU A 80 2.46 -7.45 -8.69
N PRO A 81 1.49 -8.30 -9.07
CA PRO A 81 1.31 -8.71 -10.46
C PRO A 81 0.92 -7.51 -11.33
N LYS A 82 1.45 -7.45 -12.56
CA LYS A 82 1.16 -6.37 -13.52
C LYS A 82 -0.33 -6.18 -13.78
N ALA A 83 -1.09 -7.27 -13.89
CA ALA A 83 -2.54 -7.22 -14.06
C ALA A 83 -3.23 -6.49 -12.89
N VAL A 84 -2.81 -6.77 -11.65
CA VAL A 84 -3.37 -6.11 -10.45
C VAL A 84 -2.96 -4.65 -10.38
N ALA A 85 -1.71 -4.33 -10.74
CA ALA A 85 -1.27 -2.94 -10.82
C ALA A 85 -2.01 -2.13 -11.89
N GLY A 86 -2.30 -2.75 -13.04
CA GLY A 86 -3.14 -2.16 -14.08
C GLY A 86 -4.56 -1.89 -13.58
N ASP A 87 -5.15 -2.86 -12.87
CA ASP A 87 -6.48 -2.69 -12.26
C ASP A 87 -6.49 -1.57 -11.22
N LEU A 88 -5.46 -1.47 -10.38
CA LEU A 88 -5.29 -0.40 -9.39
C LEU A 88 -5.16 0.96 -10.06
N ALA A 89 -4.35 1.07 -11.11
CA ALA A 89 -4.17 2.32 -11.85
C ALA A 89 -5.46 2.75 -12.56
N ALA A 90 -6.29 1.81 -13.01
CA ALA A 90 -7.52 2.09 -13.75
C ALA A 90 -8.73 2.40 -12.84
N HIS A 91 -8.82 1.78 -11.67
CA HIS A 91 -10.05 1.82 -10.85
C HIS A 91 -9.86 2.36 -9.43
N SER A 92 -8.62 2.48 -8.92
CA SER A 92 -8.41 2.92 -7.55
C SER A 92 -8.67 4.43 -7.41
N PRO A 93 -9.51 4.87 -6.46
CA PRO A 93 -9.71 6.29 -6.17
C PRO A 93 -8.47 6.93 -5.53
N TYR A 94 -7.51 6.12 -5.08
CA TYR A 94 -6.27 6.55 -4.42
C TYR A 94 -5.08 6.61 -5.39
N TYR A 95 -5.31 6.33 -6.68
CA TYR A 95 -4.27 6.37 -7.69
C TYR A 95 -3.87 7.82 -8.03
N VAL A 96 -2.56 8.07 -8.07
CA VAL A 96 -1.95 9.34 -8.43
C VAL A 96 -1.19 9.17 -9.74
N GLN A 97 -1.81 9.64 -10.84
CA GLN A 97 -1.28 9.47 -12.19
C GLN A 97 0.11 10.10 -12.39
N SER A 98 0.35 11.30 -11.86
CA SER A 98 1.61 12.03 -12.05
C SER A 98 2.84 11.30 -11.51
N SER A 99 2.65 10.42 -10.52
CA SER A 99 3.72 9.70 -9.85
C SER A 99 3.60 8.17 -9.99
N HIS A 100 2.62 7.70 -10.77
CA HIS A 100 2.26 6.29 -10.93
C HIS A 100 2.28 5.52 -9.59
N SER A 101 1.60 6.08 -8.59
CA SER A 101 1.58 5.52 -7.23
C SER A 101 0.18 5.56 -6.61
N VAL A 102 -0.10 4.63 -5.71
CA VAL A 102 -1.32 4.63 -4.90
C VAL A 102 -1.00 5.31 -3.58
N SER A 103 -1.80 6.31 -3.18
CA SER A 103 -1.56 7.09 -1.97
C SER A 103 -2.81 7.12 -1.11
N ILE A 104 -2.74 6.47 0.04
CA ILE A 104 -3.85 6.37 0.99
C ILE A 104 -3.49 7.19 2.22
N SER A 105 -4.39 8.06 2.65
CA SER A 105 -4.16 8.87 3.86
C SER A 105 -5.26 8.70 4.89
N SER A 106 -4.89 8.84 6.16
CA SER A 106 -5.82 8.89 7.27
C SER A 106 -5.49 9.97 8.28
N MET A 107 -6.55 10.47 8.90
CA MET A 107 -6.54 11.44 10.00
C MET A 107 -7.73 11.21 10.97
N ARG A 108 -8.24 9.97 11.03
CA ARG A 108 -9.42 9.62 11.86
C ARG A 108 -9.09 9.60 13.36
N HIS A 109 -7.85 9.33 13.71
CA HIS A 109 -7.37 9.17 15.08
C HIS A 109 -6.50 10.35 15.53
N ARG A 110 -6.31 10.45 16.85
CA ARG A 110 -5.45 11.48 17.49
C ARG A 110 -3.96 11.15 17.44
N THR A 111 -3.59 9.92 17.09
CA THR A 111 -2.20 9.46 17.07
C THR A 111 -1.77 9.06 15.66
N ALA A 112 -0.52 9.38 15.32
CA ALA A 112 0.12 9.00 14.07
C ALA A 112 0.12 7.47 13.81
N PRO A 113 0.50 6.60 14.77
CA PRO A 113 0.49 5.15 14.54
C PRO A 113 -0.91 4.59 14.27
N ALA A 114 -1.94 5.08 14.95
CA ALA A 114 -3.31 4.64 14.69
C ALA A 114 -3.79 5.07 13.29
N ASN A 115 -3.42 6.27 12.85
CA ASN A 115 -3.71 6.72 11.48
C ASN A 115 -2.90 5.97 10.42
N ALA A 116 -1.68 5.52 10.74
CA ALA A 116 -0.88 4.69 9.83
C ALA A 116 -1.55 3.32 9.63
N GLN A 117 -2.03 2.70 10.71
CA GLN A 117 -2.76 1.43 10.61
C GLN A 117 -4.10 1.60 9.87
N ASP A 118 -4.90 2.62 10.20
CA ASP A 118 -6.16 2.89 9.48
C ASP A 118 -5.94 3.24 7.99
N ALA A 119 -4.75 3.70 7.61
CA ALA A 119 -4.39 3.90 6.20
C ALA A 119 -3.98 2.59 5.51
N LEU A 120 -3.47 1.60 6.23
CA LEU A 120 -3.17 0.26 5.70
C LEU A 120 -4.41 -0.62 5.59
N ASP A 121 -5.39 -0.41 6.47
CA ASP A 121 -6.64 -1.19 6.51
C ASP A 121 -7.67 -0.78 5.42
N LYS A 122 -7.40 0.32 4.69
CA LYS A 122 -8.27 0.88 3.64
C LYS A 122 -7.97 0.33 2.25
#